data_AF-J9Y4N0-F1
#
_entry.id   AF-J9Y4N0-F1
#
_cell.length_a   1.000
_cell.length_b   1.000
_cell.length_c   1.000
_cell.angle_alpha   90.00
_cell.angle_beta   90.00
_cell.angle_gamma   90.00
#
_symmetry.space_group_name_H-M   'P 1'
#
loop_
_entity.id
_entity.type
_entity.pdbx_description
1 polymer ?
#
loop_
_entity_poly.entity_id
_entity_poly.type
_entity_poly.pdbx_seq_one_letter_code
_entity_poly.pdbx_strand_id
1 'polypeptide(L)'
;TDGLTSLDRYKGRCYHIEPVPGEESQFIAYVAYPLDLFEEGSVTNMFTSIVGNVFGFKALRALRLEDLRIPTAYVKTFQGPPHGIQVERDKLNKYGRPL
;
A
#
# COMPACT_ATOMS: atom_id res chain seq x y z
N THR A 1 21.17 14.11 -19.71
CA THR A 1 19.78 13.69 -19.52
C THR A 1 19.16 14.72 -18.61
N ASP A 2 18.27 15.54 -19.16
CA ASP A 2 17.77 16.76 -18.52
C ASP A 2 17.11 16.50 -17.16
N GLY A 3 17.61 17.17 -16.13
CA GLY A 3 17.13 17.14 -14.74
C GLY A 3 15.78 17.87 -14.54
N LEU A 4 14.82 17.61 -15.43
CA LEU A 4 13.49 18.25 -15.45
C LEU A 4 12.58 17.80 -14.31
N THR A 5 12.92 16.72 -13.61
CA THR A 5 12.18 16.22 -12.45
C THR A 5 13.14 16.03 -11.27
N SER A 6 12.75 16.51 -10.09
CA SER A 6 13.51 16.28 -8.86
C SER A 6 13.41 14.80 -8.48
N LEU A 7 14.33 13.98 -8.98
CA LEU A 7 14.40 12.54 -8.70
C LEU A 7 14.31 12.23 -7.20
N ASP A 8 14.87 13.10 -6.36
CA ASP A 8 14.81 12.97 -4.91
C ASP A 8 13.41 13.04 -4.32
N ARG A 9 12.48 13.74 -5.00
CA ARG A 9 11.07 13.89 -4.59
C ARG A 9 10.20 12.73 -5.05
N TYR A 10 10.60 11.99 -6.08
CA TYR A 10 9.78 10.93 -6.70
C TYR A 10 10.32 9.52 -6.51
N LYS A 11 11.52 9.36 -5.92
CA LYS A 11 12.06 8.03 -5.60
C LYS A 11 11.43 7.47 -4.32
N GLY A 12 10.96 6.22 -4.40
CA GLY A 12 10.71 5.42 -3.20
C GLY A 12 12.02 5.18 -2.45
N ARG A 13 12.00 5.22 -1.12
CA ARG A 13 13.20 5.06 -0.30
C ARG A 13 13.00 3.94 0.71
N CYS A 14 13.87 2.94 0.65
CA CYS A 14 14.01 1.99 1.74
C CYS A 14 14.72 2.69 2.90
N TYR A 15 14.06 2.77 4.07
CA TYR A 15 14.60 3.46 5.25
C TYR A 15 14.95 2.51 6.39
N HIS A 16 14.46 1.27 6.35
CA HIS A 16 14.75 0.26 7.34
C HIS A 16 14.68 -1.13 6.72
N ILE A 17 15.56 -2.03 7.17
CA ILE A 17 15.59 -3.44 6.78
C ILE A 17 15.89 -4.23 8.05
N GLU A 18 15.10 -5.27 8.32
CA GLU A 18 15.33 -6.21 9.41
C GLU A 18 15.25 -7.66 8.93
N PRO A 19 16.00 -8.58 9.55
CA PRO A 19 15.89 -10.01 9.23
C PRO A 19 14.58 -10.58 9.77
N VAL A 20 14.01 -11.56 9.07
CA VAL A 20 12.84 -12.30 9.57
C VAL A 20 13.30 -13.29 10.66
N PRO A 21 12.71 -13.28 11.86
CA PRO A 21 13.06 -14.23 12.91
C PRO A 21 12.86 -15.68 12.47
N GLY A 22 13.89 -16.50 12.58
CA GLY A 22 13.85 -17.93 12.22
C GLY A 22 14.14 -18.23 10.74
N GLU A 23 14.38 -17.22 9.91
CA GLU A 23 14.66 -17.38 8.48
C GLU A 23 16.00 -16.75 8.10
N GLU A 24 16.97 -17.54 7.62
CA GLU A 24 18.33 -17.05 7.33
C GLU A 24 18.44 -16.22 6.04
N SER A 25 17.46 -16.33 5.14
CA SER A 25 17.49 -15.71 3.79
C SER A 25 16.33 -14.76 3.52
N GLN A 26 15.59 -14.37 4.56
CA GLN A 26 14.42 -13.50 4.43
C GLN A 26 14.59 -12.20 5.22
N PHE A 27 14.10 -11.11 4.65
CA PHE A 27 14.22 -9.76 5.19
C PHE A 27 12.90 -9.01 5.01
N ILE A 28 12.55 -8.17 5.99
CA ILE A 28 11.47 -7.20 5.89
C ILE A 28 12.10 -5.85 5.53
N ALA A 29 11.72 -5.30 4.38
CA ALA A 29 12.18 -4.00 3.92
C ALA A 29 11.04 -2.97 4.02
N TYR A 30 11.29 -1.88 4.74
CA TYR A 30 10.35 -0.78 4.88
C TYR A 30 10.65 0.30 3.85
N VAL A 31 9.68 0.55 2.97
CA VAL A 31 9.81 1.50 1.86
C VAL A 31 8.80 2.64 2.02
N ALA A 32 9.27 3.87 1.89
CA ALA A 32 8.44 5.07 1.89
C ALA A 32 8.27 5.59 0.45
N TYR A 33 7.02 5.83 0.05
CA TYR A 33 6.66 6.44 -1.23
C TYR A 33 6.04 7.83 -0.98
N PRO A 34 6.45 8.85 -1.75
CA PRO A 34 5.82 10.18 -1.70
C PRO A 34 4.37 10.11 -2.20
N LEU A 35 3.48 10.86 -1.54
CA LEU A 35 2.04 10.86 -1.85
C LEU A 35 1.73 11.31 -3.28
N ASP A 36 2.52 12.25 -3.81
CA ASP A 36 2.39 12.81 -5.16
C ASP A 36 2.54 11.76 -6.29
N LEU A 37 2.98 10.54 -5.97
CA LEU A 37 3.03 9.43 -6.94
C LEU A 37 1.67 8.77 -7.17
N PHE A 38 0.72 8.98 -6.27
CA PHE A 38 -0.55 8.28 -6.25
C PHE A 38 -1.67 9.16 -6.77
N GLU A 39 -2.43 8.62 -7.71
CA GLU A 39 -3.68 9.22 -8.17
C GLU A 39 -4.75 9.11 -7.07
N GLU A 40 -5.42 10.23 -6.80
CA GLU A 40 -6.51 10.32 -5.81
C GLU A 40 -7.65 9.35 -6.18
N GLY A 41 -8.18 8.62 -5.18
CA GLY A 41 -9.31 7.71 -5.40
C GLY A 41 -8.99 6.46 -6.24
N SER A 42 -7.73 6.20 -6.60
CA SER A 42 -7.35 5.13 -7.53
C SER A 42 -6.53 4.02 -6.86
N VAL A 43 -7.22 3.00 -6.35
CA VAL A 43 -6.58 1.78 -5.80
C VAL A 43 -5.71 1.10 -6.87
N THR A 44 -6.16 1.12 -8.12
CA THR A 44 -5.42 0.56 -9.26
C THR A 44 -4.07 1.25 -9.43
N ASN A 45 -4.04 2.59 -9.44
CA ASN A 45 -2.78 3.34 -9.56
C ASN A 45 -1.84 3.08 -8.39
N MET A 46 -2.37 3.00 -7.16
CA MET A 46 -1.56 2.67 -5.98
C MET A 46 -0.88 1.30 -6.13
N PHE A 47 -1.61 0.26 -6.52
CA PHE A 47 -1.03 -1.07 -6.70
C PHE A 47 -0.04 -1.10 -7.86
N THR A 48 -0.36 -0.53 -9.03
CA THR A 48 0.58 -0.56 -10.17
C THR A 48 1.88 0.18 -9.84
N SER A 49 1.81 1.28 -9.09
CA SER A 49 2.99 2.04 -8.64
C SER A 49 3.87 1.28 -7.64
N ILE A 50 3.29 0.46 -6.75
CA ILE A 50 4.04 -0.27 -5.70
C ILE A 50 4.51 -1.63 -6.20
N VAL A 51 3.63 -2.43 -6.80
CA VAL A 51 3.91 -3.83 -7.14
C VAL A 51 4.33 -4.03 -8.60
N GLY A 52 4.04 -3.08 -9.50
CA GLY A 52 4.09 -3.30 -10.95
C GLY A 52 5.46 -3.75 -11.50
N ASN A 53 6.56 -3.18 -11.01
CA ASN A 53 7.90 -3.45 -11.56
C ASN A 53 8.80 -4.28 -10.64
N VAL A 54 8.50 -4.36 -9.34
CA VAL A 54 9.45 -4.89 -8.34
C VAL A 54 9.39 -6.41 -8.24
N PHE A 55 8.23 -7.02 -8.49
CA PHE A 55 8.05 -8.48 -8.42
C PHE A 55 8.73 -9.26 -9.56
N GLY A 56 9.07 -8.58 -10.67
CA GLY A 56 9.78 -9.17 -11.81
C GLY A 56 11.31 -9.02 -11.76
N PHE A 57 11.85 -8.50 -10.65
CA PHE A 57 13.27 -8.15 -10.58
C PHE A 57 14.13 -9.40 -10.41
N LYS A 58 14.99 -9.69 -11.41
CA LYS A 58 15.84 -10.91 -11.43
C LYS A 58 16.74 -11.08 -10.21
N ALA A 59 17.07 -10.00 -9.51
CA ALA A 59 17.88 -10.04 -8.30
C ALA A 59 17.12 -10.54 -7.06
N LEU A 60 15.78 -10.59 -7.11
CA LEU A 60 14.94 -11.07 -6.02
C LEU A 60 14.40 -12.45 -6.37
N ARG A 61 14.72 -13.46 -5.54
CA ARG A 61 14.19 -14.83 -5.71
C ARG A 61 12.67 -14.88 -5.48
N ALA A 62 12.21 -14.14 -4.48
CA ALA A 62 10.81 -14.02 -4.12
C ALA A 62 10.60 -12.65 -3.45
N LEU A 63 9.41 -12.09 -3.60
CA LEU A 63 8.99 -10.86 -2.95
C LEU A 63 7.53 -11.02 -2.51
N ARG A 64 7.21 -10.54 -1.31
CA ARG A 64 5.85 -10.49 -0.79
C ARG A 64 5.62 -9.10 -0.19
N LEU A 65 4.48 -8.51 -0.52
CA LEU A 65 4.00 -7.31 0.14
C LEU A 65 3.22 -7.74 1.39
N GLU A 66 3.76 -7.48 2.57
CA GLU A 66 3.16 -7.90 3.85
C GLU A 66 2.10 -6.91 4.35
N ASP A 67 2.42 -5.61 4.34
CA ASP A 67 1.53 -4.57 4.87
C ASP A 67 1.72 -3.23 4.13
N LEU A 68 0.72 -2.37 4.21
CA LEU A 68 0.71 -1.02 3.66
C LEU A 68 0.18 -0.01 4.68
N ARG A 69 1.03 0.95 5.04
CA ARG A 69 0.59 2.12 5.80
C ARG A 69 0.02 3.18 4.86
N ILE A 70 -1.31 3.32 4.84
CA ILE A 70 -2.00 4.32 4.02
C ILE A 70 -2.21 5.61 4.82
N PRO A 71 -1.69 6.78 4.38
CA PRO A 71 -1.86 8.04 5.09
C PRO A 71 -3.30 8.55 5.01
N THR A 72 -3.76 9.25 6.05
CA THR A 72 -5.13 9.81 6.13
C THR A 72 -5.46 10.75 4.99
N ALA A 73 -4.47 11.49 4.47
CA ALA A 73 -4.62 12.35 3.29
C ALA A 73 -5.07 11.56 2.06
N TYR A 74 -4.51 10.35 1.84
CA TYR A 74 -4.90 9.49 0.73
C TYR A 74 -6.23 8.80 0.99
N VAL A 75 -6.45 8.27 2.20
CA VAL A 75 -7.71 7.59 2.57
C VAL A 75 -8.93 8.49 2.33
N LYS A 76 -8.81 9.79 2.60
CA LYS A 76 -9.90 10.77 2.40
C LYS A 76 -10.29 11.01 0.95
N THR A 77 -9.49 10.56 -0.02
CA THR A 77 -9.81 10.66 -1.46
C THR A 77 -10.76 9.56 -1.92
N PHE A 78 -11.04 8.56 -1.08
CA PHE A 78 -11.93 7.45 -1.39
C PHE A 78 -13.27 7.62 -0.70
N GLN A 79 -14.34 7.17 -1.37
CA GLN A 79 -15.67 7.09 -0.76
C GLN A 79 -15.71 6.06 0.40
N GLY A 80 -14.95 4.98 0.28
CA GLY A 80 -15.02 3.85 1.21
C GLY A 80 -16.29 3.00 1.00
N PRO A 81 -16.69 2.20 2.01
CA PRO A 81 -17.89 1.37 1.92
C PRO A 81 -19.15 2.23 1.77
N PRO A 82 -20.09 1.86 0.87
CA PRO A 82 -21.28 2.69 0.58
C PRO A 82 -22.24 2.84 1.77
N HIS A 83 -22.25 1.88 2.70
CA HIS A 83 -23.14 1.87 3.87
C HIS A 83 -22.37 1.57 5.16
N GLY A 84 -21.39 0.67 5.10
CA GLY A 84 -20.66 0.23 6.29
C GLY A 84 -21.49 -0.68 7.19
N ILE A 85 -20.83 -1.34 8.14
CA ILE A 85 -21.42 -2.43 8.94
C ILE A 85 -22.64 -1.96 9.75
N GLN A 86 -22.60 -0.73 10.28
CA GLN A 86 -23.68 -0.18 11.11
C GLN A 86 -24.96 -0.01 10.28
N VAL A 87 -24.88 0.70 9.16
CA VAL A 87 -26.05 0.94 8.29
C VAL A 87 -26.56 -0.37 7.67
N GLU A 88 -25.68 -1.32 7.35
CA GLU A 88 -26.10 -2.65 6.86
C GLU A 88 -26.88 -3.43 7.92
N ARG A 89 -26.45 -3.40 9.18
CA ARG A 89 -27.19 -4.02 10.29
C ARG A 89 -28.53 -3.35 10.55
N ASP A 90 -28.57 -2.03 10.47
CA ASP A 90 -29.81 -1.25 10.63
C ASP A 90 -30.81 -1.58 9.51
N LYS A 91 -30.34 -1.63 8.25
CA LYS A 91 -31.17 -2.02 7.09
C LYS A 91 -31.72 -3.44 7.20
N LEU A 92 -30.94 -4.36 7.76
CA LEU A 92 -31.34 -5.77 7.93
C LEU A 92 -32.10 -6.04 9.24
N ASN A 93 -32.20 -5.07 10.14
CA ASN A 93 -32.75 -5.22 11.48
C ASN A 93 -32.16 -6.43 12.25
N LYS A 94 -30.85 -6.64 12.14
CA LYS A 94 -30.13 -7.80 12.71
C LYS A 94 -28.96 -7.36 13.59
N TYR A 95 -29.08 -7.65 14.89
CA TYR A 95 -28.10 -7.27 15.91
C TYR A 95 -27.68 -8.46 16.78
N GLY A 96 -26.53 -8.34 17.45
CA GLY A 96 -26.09 -9.29 18.48
C GLY A 96 -25.62 -10.67 17.99
N ARG A 97 -25.64 -10.92 16.68
CA ARG A 97 -25.13 -12.15 16.07
C ARG A 97 -24.41 -11.90 14.73
N PRO A 98 -23.54 -12.83 14.30
CA PRO A 98 -23.11 -12.92 12.90
C PRO A 98 -24.33 -12.99 11.97
N LEU A 99 -24.23 -12.34 10.81
CA LEU A 99 -25.33 -12.22 9.84
C LEU A 99 -25.59 -13.53 9.08
#